data_AF-A0AAV3WPR7-F1
#
_entry.id   AF-A0AAV3WPR7-F1
#
_cell.length_a   1.000
_cell.length_b   1.000
_cell.length_c   1.000
_cell.angle_alpha   90.00
_cell.angle_beta   90.00
_cell.angle_gamma   90.00
#
_symmetry.space_group_name_H-M   'P 1'
#
loop_
_entity.id
_entity.type
_entity.pdbx_description
1 polymer ?
#
loop_
_entity_poly.entity_id
_entity_poly.type
_entity_poly.pdbx_seq_one_letter_code
_entity_poly.pdbx_strand_id
1 'polypeptide(L)' 'MKEISPYVKLIFNIICSFIIFMIPNILVRTISDAGYSGEMFVSIYVTKTTIYVLILIIIMVSVNKFFSHFEKED' A
#
# COMPACT_ATOMS: atom_id res chain seq x y z
N MET A 1 -16.86 -8.11 -19.23
CA MET A 1 -15.96 -7.70 -18.12
C MET A 1 -16.65 -6.90 -17.00
N LYS A 2 -17.77 -6.22 -17.28
CA LYS A 2 -18.53 -5.39 -16.31
C LYS A 2 -18.87 -6.07 -14.97
N GLU A 3 -19.23 -7.36 -14.96
CA GLU A 3 -19.59 -8.04 -13.70
C GLU A 3 -18.38 -8.49 -12.85
N ILE A 4 -17.21 -8.73 -13.48
CA ILE A 4 -16.01 -9.24 -12.79
C ILE A 4 -15.17 -8.09 -12.20
N SER A 5 -15.20 -6.93 -12.84
CA SER A 5 -14.42 -5.74 -12.43
C SER A 5 -14.64 -5.31 -10.96
N PRO A 6 -15.88 -5.26 -10.42
CA PRO A 6 -16.11 -4.92 -9.02
C PRO A 6 -15.46 -5.90 -8.05
N TYR A 7 -15.50 -7.20 -8.35
CA TYR A 7 -14.86 -8.22 -7.50
C TYR A 7 -13.34 -8.10 -7.51
N VAL A 8 -12.74 -7.83 -8.67
CA VAL A 8 -11.29 -7.63 -8.77
C VAL A 8 -10.85 -6.37 -8.04
N LYS A 9 -11.58 -5.25 -8.17
CA LYS A 9 -11.34 -4.02 -7.39
C LYS A 9 -11.43 -4.29 -5.89
N LEU A 10 -12.45 -5.03 -5.44
CA LEU A 10 -12.64 -5.39 -4.04
C LEU A 10 -11.48 -6.23 -3.50
N ILE A 11 -11.10 -7.30 -4.21
CA ILE A 11 -9.96 -8.16 -3.84
C ILE A 11 -8.68 -7.34 -3.76
N PHE A 12 -8.43 -6.47 -4.74
CA PHE A 12 -7.25 -5.62 -4.75
C PHE A 12 -7.22 -4.67 -3.54
N ASN A 13 -8.33 -4.02 -3.22
CA ASN A 13 -8.44 -3.13 -2.07
C ASN A 13 -8.23 -3.86 -0.74
N ILE A 14 -8.73 -5.10 -0.62
CA ILE A 14 -8.50 -5.95 0.56
C ILE A 14 -7.01 -6.26 0.69
N ILE A 15 -6.34 -6.67 -0.39
CA ILE A 15 -4.90 -6.97 -0.39
C ILE A 15 -4.10 -5.72 0.02
N CYS A 16 -4.38 -4.55 -0.59
CA CYS A 16 -3.72 -3.30 -0.22
C CYS A 16 -3.90 -2.96 1.26
N SER A 17 -5.09 -3.20 1.82
CA SER A 17 -5.37 -2.96 3.24
C SER A 17 -4.47 -3.85 4.12
N PHE A 18 -4.34 -5.14 3.81
CA PHE A 18 -3.43 -6.03 4.55
C PHE A 18 -1.97 -5.57 4.48
N ILE A 19 -1.50 -5.15 3.30
CA ILE A 19 -0.12 -4.69 3.13
C ILE A 19 0.16 -3.44 3.97
N ILE A 20 -0.79 -2.50 4.03
CA ILE A 20 -0.66 -1.27 4.86
C ILE A 20 -0.44 -1.63 6.33
N PHE A 21 -1.11 -2.65 6.87
CA PHE A 21 -0.91 -3.10 8.25
C PHE A 21 0.41 -3.86 8.44
N MET A 22 0.92 -4.54 7.41
CA MET A 22 2.18 -5.28 7.49
C MET A 22 3.42 -4.39 7.42
N ILE A 23 3.38 -3.29 6.66
CA ILE A 23 4.52 -2.38 6.46
C ILE A 23 5.13 -1.89 7.78
N PRO A 24 4.36 -1.34 8.74
CA PRO A 24 4.85 -0.98 10.07
C PRO A 24 5.68 -2.08 10.74
N ASN A 25 5.14 -3.29 10.81
CA ASN A 25 5.75 -4.41 11.51
C ASN A 25 7.07 -4.84 10.86
N ILE A 26 7.10 -4.91 9.53
CA ILE A 26 8.31 -5.26 8.77
C ILE A 26 9.37 -4.17 8.94
N LEU A 27 8.98 -2.89 8.90
CA LEU A 27 9.90 -1.77 9.03
C LEU A 27 10.53 -1.69 10.41
N VAL A 28 9.77 -1.93 11.49
CA VAL A 28 10.31 -1.94 12.85
C VAL A 28 11.48 -2.92 12.94
N ARG A 29 11.29 -4.16 12.47
CA ARG A 29 12.33 -5.19 12.48
C ARG A 29 13.53 -4.77 11.63
N THR A 30 13.28 -4.32 10.40
CA THR A 30 14.36 -3.96 9.46
C THR A 30 15.20 -2.77 9.96
N ILE A 31 14.57 -1.78 10.59
CA ILE A 31 15.26 -0.59 11.13
C ILE A 31 16.03 -0.95 12.40
N SER A 32 15.45 -1.81 13.26
CA SER A 32 16.12 -2.34 14.45
C SER A 32 17.34 -3.19 14.08
N ASP A 33 17.21 -4.07 13.08
CA ASP A 33 18.31 -4.93 12.61
C ASP A 33 19.45 -4.10 11.98
N ALA A 34 19.15 -2.92 11.46
CA ALA A 34 20.14 -1.96 10.98
C ALA A 34 20.84 -1.16 12.10
N GLY A 35 20.48 -1.40 13.37
CA GLY A 35 21.12 -0.78 14.54
C GLY A 35 20.64 0.63 14.88
N TYR A 36 19.58 1.13 14.22
CA TYR A 36 19.01 2.43 14.56
C TYR A 36 18.15 2.35 15.83
N SER A 37 18.28 3.33 16.71
CA SER A 37 17.52 3.41 17.97
C SER A 37 17.15 4.86 18.32
N GLY A 38 16.32 5.05 19.35
CA GLY A 38 15.93 6.37 19.86
C GLY A 38 15.24 7.25 18.81
N GLU A 39 15.57 8.53 18.79
CA GLU A 39 14.98 9.52 17.87
C GLU A 39 15.25 9.19 16.39
N MET A 40 16.42 8.64 16.08
CA MET A 40 16.80 8.27 14.72
C MET A 40 15.94 7.13 14.18
N PHE A 41 15.62 6.15 15.04
CA PHE A 41 14.67 5.09 14.69
C PHE A 41 13.30 5.69 14.33
N VAL A 42 12.78 6.59 15.15
CA VAL A 42 11.45 7.21 14.93
C VAL A 42 11.42 7.98 13.62
N SER A 43 12.44 8.80 13.34
CA SER A 43 12.54 9.57 12.10
C SER A 43 12.56 8.67 10.86
N ILE A 44 13.41 7.63 10.85
CA ILE A 44 13.52 6.68 9.74
C ILE A 44 12.23 5.89 9.58
N TYR A 45 11.63 5.44 10.69
CA TYR A 45 10.39 4.68 10.69
C TYR A 45 9.23 5.48 10.09
N VAL A 46 9.03 6.72 10.54
CA VAL A 46 7.97 7.60 10.02
C VAL A 46 8.21 7.90 8.55
N THR A 47 9.44 8.22 8.16
CA THR A 47 9.80 8.53 6.77
C THR A 47 9.52 7.35 5.85
N LYS A 48 10.05 6.16 6.19
CA LYS A 48 9.84 4.95 5.39
C LYS A 48 8.37 4.57 5.32
N THR A 49 7.66 4.56 6.46
CA THR A 49 6.24 4.23 6.51
C THR A 49 5.44 5.15 5.60
N THR A 50 5.70 6.46 5.65
CA THR A 50 5.03 7.45 4.80
C THR A 50 5.27 7.18 3.31
N ILE A 51 6.51 6.89 2.92
CA ILE A 51 6.86 6.60 1.51
C ILE A 51 6.14 5.33 1.03
N TYR A 52 6.17 4.23 1.81
CA TYR A 52 5.52 2.98 1.40
C TYR A 52 3.99 3.11 1.32
N VAL A 53 3.38 3.83 2.26
CA VAL A 53 1.93 4.10 2.24
C VAL A 53 1.57 4.95 1.01
N LEU A 54 2.36 5.99 0.68
CA LEU A 54 2.14 6.81 -0.50
C LEU A 54 2.19 5.99 -1.79
N ILE A 55 3.18 5.10 -1.93
CA ILE A 55 3.31 4.19 -3.08
C ILE A 55 2.06 3.30 -3.20
N LEU A 56 1.60 2.72 -2.10
CA LEU A 56 0.38 1.89 -2.09
C LEU A 56 -0.87 2.66 -2.52
N ILE A 57 -1.04 3.89 -2.04
CA ILE A 57 -2.16 4.74 -2.44
C ILE A 57 -2.11 5.02 -3.95
N ILE A 58 -0.93 5.35 -4.49
CA ILE A 58 -0.76 5.59 -5.93
C ILE A 58 -1.14 4.35 -6.74
N ILE A 59 -0.69 3.16 -6.32
CA ILE A 59 -1.05 1.89 -6.96
C ILE A 59 -2.55 1.66 -6.90
N MET A 60 -3.16 1.80 -5.71
CA MET A 60 -4.61 1.60 -5.50
C MET A 60 -5.45 2.54 -6.37
N VAL A 61 -5.09 3.82 -6.44
CA VAL A 61 -5.76 4.79 -7.33
C VAL A 61 -5.58 4.42 -8.80
N SER A 62 -4.37 4.02 -9.21
CA SER A 62 -4.07 3.67 -10.59
C SER A 62 -4.85 2.43 -11.04
N VAL A 63 -4.91 1.40 -10.21
CA VAL A 63 -5.69 0.18 -10.48
C VAL A 63 -7.18 0.48 -10.53
N ASN A 64 -7.70 1.28 -9.60
CA ASN A 64 -9.10 1.70 -9.63
C ASN A 64 -9.43 2.50 -10.90
N LYS A 65 -8.54 3.40 -11.33
CA LYS A 65 -8.71 4.17 -12.57
C LYS A 65 -8.64 3.29 -13.82
N PHE A 66 -7.72 2.33 -13.85
CA PHE A 66 -7.57 1.35 -14.93
C PHE A 66 -8.88 0.58 -15.13
N PHE A 67 -9.40 -0.06 -14.09
CA PHE A 67 -10.65 -0.82 -14.20
C PHE A 67 -11.88 0.05 -14.50
N SER A 68 -11.91 1.30 -14.04
CA SER A 68 -12.99 2.25 -14.35
C SER A 68 -12.99 2.69 -15.82
N HIS A 69 -11.86 2.59 -16.52
CA HIS A 69 -11.79 2.89 -17.96
C HIS A 69 -12.48 1.79 -18.78
N PHE A 70 -12.21 0.51 -18.48
CA PHE A 70 -12.86 -0.63 -19.13
C PHE A 70 -14.37 -0.72 -18.83
N GLU A 71 -14.84 -0.16 -17.72
CA GLU A 71 -16.27 -0.10 -17.42
C GLU A 71 -17.03 0.93 -18.28
N LYS A 72 -16.33 1.91 -18.86
CA LYS A 72 -16.92 3.01 -19.66
C LYS A 72 -16.84 2.79 -21.18
N GLU A 73 -15.97 1.90 -21.65
CA GLU A 73 -15.80 1.60 -23.09
C GLU A 73 -16.72 0.48 -23.61
N ASP A 74 -17.41 -0.23 -22.70
CA ASP A 74 -18.52 -1.17 -22.96
C ASP A 74 -19.88 -0.53 -22.66
#